data_AF-A0A7C3BQU1-F1
#
_entry.id   AF-A0A7C3BQU1-F1
#
_cell.length_a   1.000
_cell.length_b   1.000
_cell.length_c   1.000
_cell.angle_alpha   90.00
_cell.angle_beta   90.00
_cell.angle_gamma   90.00
#
_symmetry.space_group_name_H-M   'P 1'
#
loop_
_entity.id
_entity.type
_entity.pdbx_description
1 polymer ?
#
loop_
_entity_poly.entity_id
_entity_poly.type
_entity_poly.pdbx_seq_one_letter_code
_entity_poly.pdbx_strand_id
1 'polypeptide(L)' 'MFGKNIRRLRKLRGLSQEALADKAGLHRTYIGSVERGERNITLVNAERIANALDVHITDCLKEEK' A
#
# COMPACT_ATOMS: atom_id res chain seq x y z
N MET A 1 -4.06 -5.61 -9.60
CA MET A 1 -2.78 -4.88 -9.63
C MET A 1 -2.49 -4.08 -8.37
N PHE A 2 -3.49 -3.50 -7.71
CA PHE A 2 -3.31 -2.57 -6.58
C PHE A 2 -2.37 -3.06 -5.45
N GLY A 3 -2.63 -4.23 -4.85
CA GLY A 3 -1.79 -4.77 -3.77
C GLY A 3 -0.34 -5.04 -4.19
N LYS A 4 -0.13 -5.49 -5.44
CA LYS A 4 1.22 -5.69 -6.01
C LYS A 4 1.97 -4.37 -6.15
N ASN A 5 1.28 -3.32 -6.59
CA ASN A 5 1.87 -1.98 -6.71
C ASN A 5 2.24 -1.39 -5.36
N ILE A 6 1.39 -1.53 -4.34
CA ILE A 6 1.72 -1.14 -2.96
C ILE A 6 3.00 -1.84 -2.52
N ARG A 7 3.08 -3.17 -2.71
CA ARG A 7 4.27 -3.94 -2.32
C ARG A 7 5.53 -3.46 -3.04
N ARG A 8 5.43 -3.17 -4.35
CA ARG A 8 6.54 -2.66 -5.17
C ARG A 8 7.00 -1.28 -4.66
N LEU A 9 6.07 -0.33 -4.53
CA LEU A 9 6.35 1.02 -4.05
C LEU A 9 6.92 1.02 -2.64
N ARG A 10 6.38 0.20 -1.74
CA ARG A 10 6.90 0.02 -0.38
C ARG A 10 8.36 -0.44 -0.40
N LYS A 11 8.70 -1.44 -1.21
CA LYS A 11 10.07 -1.93 -1.35
C LYS A 11 11.00 -0.88 -1.94
N LEU A 12 10.56 -0.10 -2.94
CA LEU A 12 11.34 1.00 -3.51
C LEU A 12 11.67 2.08 -2.47
N ARG A 13 10.78 2.29 -1.49
CA ARG A 13 11.01 3.21 -0.35
C ARG A 13 11.77 2.57 0.82
N GLY A 14 12.24 1.32 0.68
CA GLY A 14 12.98 0.62 1.74
C GLY A 14 12.15 0.31 3.00
N LEU A 15 10.81 0.33 2.90
CA LEU A 15 9.93 0.17 4.06
C LEU A 15 9.61 -1.30 4.32
N SER A 16 9.63 -1.71 5.59
CA SER A 16 9.00 -2.96 6.03
C SER A 16 7.47 -2.83 6.03
N GLN A 17 6.74 -3.94 6.11
CA GLN A 17 5.28 -3.88 6.26
C GLN A 17 4.87 -3.18 7.55
N GLU A 18 5.61 -3.37 8.64
CA GLU A 18 5.38 -2.71 9.94
C GLU A 18 5.58 -1.19 9.78
N ALA A 19 6.70 -0.77 9.17
CA ALA A 19 6.99 0.65 8.96
C ALA A 19 5.94 1.36 8.07
N LEU A 20 5.43 0.67 7.03
CA LEU A 20 4.32 1.22 6.23
C LEU A 20 3.02 1.30 7.04
N ALA A 21 2.75 0.29 7.87
CA ALA A 21 1.56 0.23 8.70
C ALA A 21 1.56 1.39 9.71
N ASP A 22 2.69 1.61 10.39
CA ASP A 22 2.88 2.72 11.33
C ASP A 22 2.66 4.07 10.64
N LYS A 23 3.31 4.30 9.48
CA LYS A 23 3.13 5.54 8.70
C LYS A 23 1.70 5.75 8.23
N ALA A 24 1.00 4.68 7.86
CA ALA A 24 -0.40 4.75 7.41
C ALA A 24 -1.39 4.81 8.58
N GLY A 25 -0.96 4.56 9.81
CA GLY A 25 -1.82 4.35 10.99
C GLY A 25 -2.74 3.13 10.86
N LEU A 26 -2.26 2.09 10.20
CA LEU A 26 -2.97 0.83 9.95
C LEU A 26 -2.27 -0.31 10.67
N HIS A 27 -2.94 -1.45 10.82
CA HIS A 27 -2.32 -2.63 11.41
C HIS A 27 -1.41 -3.34 10.40
N ARG A 28 -0.22 -3.85 10.80
CA ARG A 28 0.69 -4.54 9.87
C ARG A 28 0.00 -5.68 9.11
N THR A 29 -0.81 -6.48 9.79
CA THR A 29 -1.51 -7.60 9.13
C THR A 29 -2.48 -7.12 8.05
N TYR A 30 -3.08 -5.94 8.22
CA TYR A 30 -3.91 -5.31 7.20
C TYR A 30 -3.10 -4.95 5.96
N ILE A 31 -1.94 -4.29 6.13
CA ILE A 31 -1.01 -4.01 5.02
C ILE A 31 -0.64 -5.30 4.29
N GLY A 32 -0.26 -6.35 5.03
CA GLY A 32 0.10 -7.64 4.47
C GLY A 32 -1.03 -8.27 3.63
N SER A 33 -2.26 -8.27 4.13
CA SER A 33 -3.41 -8.79 3.38
C SER A 33 -3.78 -7.93 2.17
N VAL A 34 -3.63 -6.60 2.24
CA VAL A 34 -3.81 -5.71 1.09
C VAL A 34 -2.79 -6.02 -0.01
N GLU A 35 -1.51 -6.20 0.34
CA GLU A 35 -0.45 -6.52 -0.62
C GLU A 35 -0.67 -7.85 -1.34
N ARG A 36 -1.27 -8.82 -0.64
CA ARG A 36 -1.63 -10.13 -1.21
C ARG A 36 -2.96 -10.13 -1.97
N GLY A 37 -3.72 -9.04 -1.92
CA GLY A 37 -5.03 -8.94 -2.57
C GLY A 37 -6.15 -9.70 -1.85
N GLU A 38 -5.98 -10.01 -0.56
CA GLU A 38 -6.94 -10.76 0.26
C GLU A 38 -8.04 -9.86 0.86
N ARG A 39 -7.99 -8.55 0.60
CA ARG A 39 -8.91 -7.56 1.17
C ARG A 39 -9.44 -6.64 0.08
N ASN A 40 -10.75 -6.37 0.16
CA ASN A 40 -11.35 -5.22 -0.49
C ASN A 40 -11.06 -3.98 0.35
N ILE A 41 -10.09 -3.20 -0.10
CA ILE A 41 -9.68 -1.95 0.57
C ILE A 41 -10.67 -0.83 0.26
N THR A 42 -10.98 0.00 1.25
CA THR A 42 -11.77 1.22 1.06
C THR A 42 -10.91 2.32 0.45
N LEU A 43 -11.52 3.27 -0.26
CA LEU A 43 -10.78 4.40 -0.84
C LEU A 43 -9.98 5.18 0.21
N VAL A 44 -10.55 5.39 1.41
CA VAL A 44 -9.90 6.07 2.53
C VAL A 44 -8.61 5.36 2.97
N ASN A 45 -8.63 4.03 3.11
CA ASN A 45 -7.43 3.30 3.50
C ASN A 45 -6.41 3.22 2.35
N ALA A 46 -6.88 3.16 1.10
CA ALA A 46 -6.01 3.22 -0.06
C ALA A 46 -5.26 4.57 -0.13
N GLU A 47 -5.95 5.67 0.15
CA GLU A 47 -5.36 7.01 0.24
C GLU A 47 -4.35 7.12 1.39
N ARG A 48 -4.67 6.59 2.57
CA ARG A 48 -3.73 6.54 3.71
C ARG A 48 -2.44 5.79 3.36
N ILE A 49 -2.55 4.66 2.65
CA ILE A 49 -1.37 3.91 2.20
C ILE A 49 -0.59 4.70 1.16
N ALA A 50 -1.26 5.35 0.19
CA ALA A 50 -0.60 6.17 -0.82
C ALA A 50 0.16 7.34 -0.18
N ASN A 51 -0.46 8.04 0.77
CA ASN A 51 0.17 9.13 1.54
C ASN A 51 1.36 8.63 2.36
N ALA A 52 1.26 7.46 3.00
CA ALA A 52 2.36 6.85 3.74
C ALA A 52 3.53 6.40 2.85
N LEU A 53 3.24 6.10 1.59
CA LEU A 53 4.22 5.82 0.54
C LEU A 53 4.73 7.09 -0.15
N ASP A 54 4.14 8.25 0.12
CA ASP A 54 4.46 9.54 -0.50
C ASP A 54 4.40 9.45 -2.04
N VAL A 55 3.24 9.02 -2.52
CA VAL A 55 2.85 8.88 -3.95
C VAL A 55 1.38 9.25 -4.13
N HIS A 56 0.94 9.48 -5.37
CA HIS A 56 -0.47 9.62 -5.64
C HIS A 56 -1.17 8.26 -5.63
N ILE A 57 -2.44 8.22 -5.21
CA ILE A 57 -3.23 6.98 -5.20
C ILE A 57 -3.32 6.33 -6.59
N THR A 58 -3.25 7.12 -7.67
CA THR A 58 -3.22 6.65 -9.05
C THR A 58 -1.96 5.86 -9.38
N ASP A 59 -0.83 6.10 -8.72
CA ASP A 59 0.39 5.32 -8.89
C ASP A 59 0.23 3.88 -8.38
N CYS A 60 -0.67 3.67 -7.41
CA CYS A 60 -1.05 2.33 -6.95
C CYS A 60 -1.96 1.59 -7.95
N LEU A 61 -2.59 2.30 -8.89
CA LEU A 61 -3.54 1.74 -9.87
C LEU A 61 -2.92 1.47 -11.25
N LYS A 62 -1.75 2.05 -11.55
CA LYS A 62 -1.07 1.86 -12.85
C LYS A 62 -0.78 0.39 -13.12
N GLU A 63 -1.19 -0.08 -14.29
CA GLU A 63 -0.77 -1.38 -14.84
C GLU A 63 0.60 -1.19 -15.50
N GLU A 64 1.56 -2.07 -15.18
CA GLU A 64 2.76 -2.18 -16.00
C GLU A 64 2.36 -2.91 -17.29
N LYS A 65 2.67 -2.30 -18.45
CA LYS A 65 2.57 -2.96 -19.76
C LYS A 65 3.66 -4.02 -19.90
#